data_AF-A0A6N6KXR2-F1
#
_entry.id   AF-A0A6N6KXR2-F1
#
_cell.length_a   1.000
_cell.length_b   1.000
_cell.length_c   1.000
_cell.angle_alpha   90.00
_cell.angle_beta   90.00
_cell.angle_gamma   90.00
#
_symmetry.space_group_name_H-M   'P 1'
#
loop_
_entity.id
_entity.type
_entity.pdbx_description
1 polymer ?
#
loop_
_entity_poly.entity_id
_entity_poly.type
_entity_poly.pdbx_seq_one_letter_code
_entity_poly.pdbx_strand_id
1 'polypeptide(L)'
;MNDLIITILVLLILIELANLILTWFFGSKAARSYDEATRTQQRLVYMRIKSERDQSIDRDLPGGAYGWLSRQVKEEYGFSVEFNKNESITLESTPVFVARTSEGDSLVVSAFGKRDLKKRLQGLIKARGRLAKLTEESTVLDILKKAKQERKRSVESAGEFFDIEAQKADEELQVGWGDADVLHLSWVNA
;
A
#
# COMPACT_ATOMS: atom_id res chain seq x y z
N MET A 1 48.03 -50.54 -35.74
CA MET A 1 47.03 -50.62 -34.64
C MET A 1 46.96 -49.31 -33.85
N ASN A 2 48.09 -48.72 -33.46
CA ASN A 2 48.11 -47.42 -32.76
C ASN A 2 47.52 -46.25 -33.57
N ASP A 3 47.76 -46.16 -34.88
CA ASP A 3 47.24 -45.04 -35.69
C ASP A 3 45.71 -45.03 -35.81
N LEU A 4 45.08 -46.21 -35.86
CA LEU A 4 43.62 -46.33 -35.88
C LEU A 4 43.01 -45.87 -34.55
N ILE A 5 43.65 -46.22 -33.43
CA ILE A 5 43.21 -45.81 -32.08
C ILE A 5 43.36 -44.30 -31.90
N ILE A 6 44.48 -43.72 -32.35
CA ILE A 6 44.70 -42.27 -32.32
C ILE A 6 43.66 -41.55 -33.17
N THR A 7 43.35 -42.07 -34.37
CA THR A 7 42.35 -41.47 -35.26
C THR A 7 40.95 -41.49 -34.64
N ILE A 8 40.55 -42.59 -33.99
CA ILE A 8 39.25 -42.70 -33.30
C ILE A 8 39.19 -41.73 -32.11
N LEU A 9 40.27 -41.60 -31.33
CA LEU A 9 40.36 -40.66 -30.21
C LEU A 9 40.23 -39.20 -30.68
N VAL A 10 40.93 -38.83 -31.75
CA VAL A 10 40.83 -37.48 -32.34
C VAL A 10 39.41 -37.21 -32.83
N LEU A 11 38.75 -38.19 -33.45
CA LEU A 11 37.38 -38.05 -33.92
C LEU A 11 36.38 -37.83 -32.77
N LEU A 12 36.53 -38.57 -31.68
CA LEU A 12 35.69 -38.41 -30.48
C LEU A 12 35.88 -37.03 -29.83
N ILE A 13 37.12 -36.56 -29.74
CA ILE A 13 37.43 -35.22 -29.21
C ILE A 13 36.79 -34.14 -30.09
N LEU A 14 36.82 -34.28 -31.42
CA LEU A 14 36.19 -33.32 -32.33
C LEU A 14 34.66 -33.31 -32.22
N ILE A 15 34.04 -34.48 -32.00
CA ILE A 15 32.59 -34.59 -31.78
C ILE A 15 32.18 -33.93 -30.45
N GLU A 16 32.92 -34.20 -29.37
CA GLU A 16 32.73 -33.55 -28.07
C GLU A 16 32.89 -32.02 -28.16
N LEU A 17 33.93 -31.55 -28.85
CA LEU A 17 34.16 -30.11 -29.05
C LEU A 17 33.03 -29.46 -29.86
N ALA A 18 32.54 -30.14 -30.91
CA ALA A 18 31.41 -29.67 -31.70
C ALA A 18 30.13 -29.58 -30.86
N ASN A 19 29.84 -30.58 -30.03
CA ASN A 19 28.69 -30.58 -29.12
C ASN A 19 28.79 -29.45 -28.07
N LEU A 20 29.97 -29.20 -27.53
CA LEU A 20 30.21 -28.10 -26.60
C LEU A 20 29.94 -26.74 -27.24
N ILE A 21 30.44 -26.53 -28.46
CA ILE A 21 30.24 -25.29 -29.24
C ILE A 21 28.76 -25.09 -29.56
N LEU A 22 28.05 -26.15 -29.98
CA LEU A 22 26.62 -26.09 -30.25
C LEU A 22 25.84 -25.74 -28.98
N THR A 23 26.10 -26.42 -27.88
CA THR A 23 25.42 -26.17 -26.59
C THR A 23 25.65 -24.75 -26.09
N TRP A 24 26.88 -24.24 -26.24
CA TRP A 24 27.22 -22.86 -25.88
C TRP A 24 26.53 -21.82 -26.78
N PHE A 25 26.48 -22.06 -28.09
CA PHE A 25 25.84 -21.15 -29.05
C PHE A 25 24.31 -21.13 -28.89
N PHE A 26 23.67 -22.27 -28.66
CA PHE A 26 22.23 -22.34 -28.41
C PHE A 26 21.86 -21.84 -27.00
N GLY A 27 22.67 -22.12 -25.98
CA GLY A 27 22.48 -21.61 -24.62
C GLY A 27 22.62 -20.09 -24.52
N SER A 28 23.60 -19.50 -25.21
CA SER A 28 23.78 -18.03 -25.23
C SER A 28 22.67 -17.30 -25.98
N LYS A 29 22.11 -17.89 -27.05
CA LYS A 29 20.90 -17.36 -27.71
C LYS A 29 19.66 -17.47 -26.83
N ALA A 30 19.48 -18.59 -26.13
CA ALA A 30 18.39 -18.75 -25.18
C ALA A 30 18.49 -17.71 -24.05
N ALA A 31 19.67 -17.53 -23.45
CA ALA A 31 19.89 -16.53 -22.40
C ALA A 31 19.55 -15.10 -22.85
N ARG A 32 19.98 -14.69 -24.05
CA ARG A 32 19.61 -13.38 -24.61
C ARG A 32 18.10 -13.23 -24.84
N SER A 33 17.44 -14.30 -25.32
CA SER A 33 15.99 -14.31 -25.48
C SER A 33 15.25 -14.21 -24.14
N TYR A 34 15.78 -14.82 -23.08
CA TYR A 34 15.21 -14.69 -21.73
C TYR A 34 15.39 -13.27 -21.16
N ASP A 35 16.54 -12.65 -21.37
CA ASP A 35 16.78 -11.26 -20.95
C ASP A 35 15.87 -10.28 -21.72
N GLU A 36 15.72 -10.46 -23.03
CA GLU A 36 14.82 -9.66 -23.86
C GLU A 36 13.35 -9.89 -23.49
N ALA A 37 12.95 -11.13 -23.21
CA ALA A 37 11.60 -11.45 -22.73
C ALA A 37 11.34 -10.81 -21.36
N THR A 38 12.31 -10.84 -20.46
CA THR A 38 12.18 -10.23 -19.12
C THR A 38 12.05 -8.71 -19.21
N ARG A 39 12.87 -8.05 -20.03
CA ARG A 39 12.75 -6.60 -20.29
C ARG A 39 11.43 -6.24 -20.95
N THR A 40 10.95 -7.09 -21.87
CA THR A 40 9.65 -6.89 -22.54
C THR A 40 8.50 -7.06 -21.55
N GLN A 41 8.56 -8.05 -20.67
CA GLN A 41 7.57 -8.27 -19.62
C GLN A 41 7.54 -7.09 -18.63
N GLN A 42 8.69 -6.62 -18.17
CA GLN A 42 8.79 -5.41 -17.35
C GLN A 42 8.20 -4.18 -18.05
N ARG A 43 8.47 -4.01 -19.35
CA ARG A 43 7.93 -2.90 -20.14
C ARG A 43 6.41 -3.01 -20.33
N LEU A 44 5.88 -4.23 -20.53
CA LEU A 44 4.43 -4.48 -20.61
C LEU A 44 3.73 -4.18 -19.29
N VAL A 45 4.31 -4.60 -18.16
CA VAL A 45 3.80 -4.26 -16.82
C VAL A 45 3.78 -2.75 -16.63
N TYR A 46 4.87 -2.05 -16.95
CA TYR A 46 4.93 -0.59 -16.87
C TYR A 46 3.88 0.10 -17.76
N MET A 47 3.70 -0.36 -19.00
CA MET A 47 2.70 0.21 -19.90
C MET A 47 1.27 -0.04 -19.42
N ARG A 48 1.00 -1.21 -18.82
CA ARG A 48 -0.29 -1.50 -18.21
C ARG A 48 -0.57 -0.59 -17.02
N ILE A 49 0.40 -0.44 -16.11
CA ILE A 49 0.30 0.48 -14.95
C ILE A 49 0.04 1.92 -15.44
N LYS A 50 0.80 2.38 -16.43
CA LYS A 50 0.60 3.71 -17.01
C LYS A 50 -0.77 3.84 -17.66
N SER A 51 -1.23 2.84 -18.41
CA SER A 51 -2.55 2.86 -19.03
C SER A 51 -3.68 2.85 -18.00
N GLU A 52 -3.56 2.08 -16.93
CA GLU A 52 -4.53 2.05 -15.83
C GLU A 52 -4.55 3.39 -15.08
N ARG A 53 -3.38 4.02 -14.88
CA ARG A 53 -3.27 5.39 -14.38
C ARG A 53 -3.93 6.41 -15.32
N ASP A 54 -3.58 6.39 -16.60
CA ASP A 54 -4.09 7.34 -17.60
C ASP A 54 -5.61 7.19 -17.80
N GLN A 55 -6.15 5.96 -17.68
CA GLN A 55 -7.60 5.70 -17.75
C GLN A 55 -8.36 6.07 -16.47
N SER A 56 -7.68 6.21 -15.34
CA SER A 56 -8.29 6.43 -14.03
C SER A 56 -8.20 7.88 -13.54
N ILE A 57 -7.46 8.75 -14.23
CA ILE A 57 -7.39 10.19 -13.93
C ILE A 57 -8.81 10.79 -13.80
N ASP A 58 -9.78 10.34 -14.61
CA ASP A 58 -11.16 10.84 -14.60
C ASP A 58 -12.21 9.91 -13.93
N ARG A 59 -11.81 8.82 -13.28
CA ARG A 59 -12.78 7.96 -12.55
C ARG A 59 -13.20 8.60 -11.23
N ASP A 60 -14.49 8.88 -11.07
CA ASP A 60 -15.08 9.25 -9.79
C ASP A 60 -14.92 8.12 -8.76
N LEU A 61 -14.60 8.49 -7.52
CA LEU A 61 -14.56 7.56 -6.39
C LEU A 61 -15.99 7.12 -6.02
N PRO A 62 -16.33 5.82 -6.08
CA PRO A 62 -17.65 5.35 -5.66
C PRO A 62 -17.89 5.65 -4.18
N GLY A 63 -18.79 6.58 -3.88
CA GLY A 63 -19.07 7.03 -2.50
C GLY A 63 -18.09 8.08 -1.94
N GLY A 64 -17.16 8.59 -2.76
CA GLY A 64 -16.13 9.56 -2.37
C GLY A 64 -15.10 8.99 -1.38
N ALA A 65 -14.14 9.82 -0.94
CA ALA A 65 -13.07 9.36 -0.07
C ALA A 65 -13.54 8.82 1.31
N TYR A 66 -14.65 9.33 1.86
CA TYR A 66 -15.25 8.78 3.08
C TYR A 66 -15.88 7.40 2.84
N GLY A 67 -16.48 7.16 1.66
CA GLY A 67 -16.97 5.85 1.26
C GLY A 67 -15.83 4.83 1.11
N TRP A 68 -14.70 5.29 0.55
CA TRP A 68 -13.47 4.50 0.48
C TRP A 68 -12.97 4.11 1.89
N LEU A 69 -12.87 5.07 2.83
CA LEU A 69 -12.50 4.80 4.22
C LEU A 69 -13.44 3.79 4.90
N SER A 70 -14.76 3.95 4.74
CA SER A 70 -15.74 2.99 5.28
C SER A 70 -15.55 1.59 4.71
N ARG A 71 -15.22 1.48 3.41
CA ARG A 71 -14.94 0.20 2.76
C ARG A 71 -13.68 -0.45 3.33
N GLN A 72 -12.61 0.31 3.53
CA GLN A 72 -11.37 -0.21 4.13
C GLN A 72 -11.61 -0.77 5.53
N VAL A 73 -12.43 -0.09 6.35
CA VAL A 73 -12.80 -0.60 7.68
C VAL A 73 -13.67 -1.86 7.58
N LYS A 74 -14.64 -1.89 6.65
CA LYS A 74 -15.51 -3.05 6.46
C LYS A 74 -14.75 -4.29 5.96
N GLU A 75 -13.80 -4.12 5.06
CA GLU A 75 -12.99 -5.23 4.55
C GLU A 75 -12.10 -5.82 5.64
N GLU A 76 -11.55 -4.99 6.52
CA GLU A 76 -10.68 -5.46 7.61
C GLU A 76 -11.46 -6.15 8.73
N TYR A 77 -12.66 -5.65 9.08
CA TYR A 77 -13.35 -6.08 10.31
C TYR A 77 -14.78 -6.60 10.11
N GLY A 78 -15.32 -6.54 8.90
CA GLY A 78 -16.64 -7.08 8.58
C GLY A 78 -17.84 -6.21 8.98
N PHE A 79 -17.63 -5.05 9.62
CA PHE A 79 -18.70 -4.14 10.04
C PHE A 79 -18.70 -2.81 9.27
N SER A 80 -19.88 -2.20 9.13
CA SER A 80 -20.02 -0.88 8.51
C SER A 80 -19.79 0.24 9.53
N VAL A 81 -19.06 1.27 9.10
CA VAL A 81 -18.87 2.53 9.83
C VAL A 81 -19.37 3.70 8.99
N GLU A 82 -19.94 4.69 9.66
CA GLU A 82 -20.35 5.94 9.04
C GLU A 82 -19.44 7.07 9.56
N PHE A 83 -18.69 7.67 8.65
CA PHE A 83 -17.88 8.85 8.95
C PHE A 83 -18.73 10.10 8.76
N ASN A 84 -18.81 10.94 9.79
CA ASN A 84 -19.46 12.23 9.66
C ASN A 84 -18.50 13.21 8.96
N LYS A 85 -18.88 13.66 7.76
CA LYS A 85 -18.09 14.58 6.92
C LYS A 85 -17.79 15.94 7.59
N ASN A 86 -18.57 16.30 8.61
CA ASN A 86 -18.43 17.56 9.34
C ASN A 86 -17.58 17.44 10.62
N GLU A 87 -17.11 16.24 10.99
CA GLU A 87 -16.46 15.97 12.28
C GLU A 87 -14.98 15.53 12.14
N SER A 88 -14.27 16.00 11.10
CA SER A 88 -12.82 15.77 10.99
C SER A 88 -12.04 16.81 11.82
N ILE A 89 -11.13 16.34 12.67
CA ILE A 89 -10.24 17.22 13.43
C ILE A 89 -8.94 17.40 12.66
N THR A 90 -8.65 18.61 12.20
CA THR A 90 -7.39 18.89 11.50
C THR A 90 -6.25 19.16 12.50
N LEU A 91 -5.21 18.32 12.46
CA LEU A 91 -3.97 18.46 13.23
C LEU A 91 -2.83 18.80 12.26
N GLU A 92 -2.25 20.01 12.36
CA GLU A 92 -1.07 20.39 11.54
C GLU A 92 -1.23 20.07 10.04
N SER A 93 -2.41 20.38 9.49
CA SER A 93 -2.80 20.11 8.09
C SER A 93 -3.14 18.66 7.74
N THR A 94 -3.07 17.72 8.69
CA THR A 94 -3.52 16.33 8.53
C THR A 94 -4.84 16.11 9.29
N PRO A 95 -5.93 15.69 8.65
CA PRO A 95 -7.17 15.39 9.34
C PRO A 95 -7.09 14.07 10.11
N VAL A 96 -7.83 14.04 11.22
CA VAL A 96 -8.11 12.86 12.03
C VAL A 96 -9.61 12.65 12.04
N PHE A 97 -10.02 11.43 11.72
CA PHE A 97 -11.43 11.09 11.55
C PHE A 97 -11.93 10.31 12.74
N VAL A 98 -13.14 10.63 13.19
CA VAL A 98 -13.86 9.88 14.20
C VAL A 98 -15.10 9.29 13.54
N ALA A 99 -15.34 8.01 13.78
CA ALA A 99 -16.54 7.32 13.35
C ALA A 99 -17.16 6.57 14.50
N ARG A 100 -18.47 6.38 14.42
CA ARG A 100 -19.19 5.45 15.29
C ARG A 100 -19.50 4.17 14.50
N THR A 101 -19.22 3.03 15.09
CA THR A 101 -19.62 1.75 14.50
C THR A 101 -21.13 1.56 14.66
N SER A 102 -21.71 0.69 13.82
CA SER A 102 -23.11 0.27 13.96
C SER A 102 -23.42 -0.40 15.31
N GLU A 103 -22.39 -0.88 16.01
CA GLU A 103 -22.48 -1.49 17.34
C GLU A 103 -22.38 -0.45 18.48
N GLY A 104 -22.13 0.82 18.16
CA GLY A 104 -22.07 1.93 19.11
C GLY A 104 -20.65 2.30 19.56
N ASP A 105 -19.65 1.54 19.16
CA ASP A 105 -18.23 1.77 19.47
C ASP A 105 -17.69 3.01 18.78
N SER A 106 -16.64 3.62 19.36
CA SER A 106 -15.97 4.78 18.77
C SER A 106 -14.63 4.37 18.16
N LEU A 107 -14.44 4.74 16.88
CA LEU A 107 -13.25 4.48 16.09
C LEU A 107 -12.56 5.80 15.72
N VAL A 108 -11.26 5.87 15.94
CA VAL A 108 -10.39 6.96 15.46
C VAL A 108 -9.52 6.43 14.34
N VAL A 109 -9.53 7.13 13.22
CA VAL A 109 -8.74 6.84 12.01
C VAL A 109 -7.76 7.98 11.76
N SER A 110 -6.48 7.65 11.64
CA SER A 110 -5.40 8.63 11.59
C SER A 110 -4.20 8.11 10.81
N ALA A 111 -3.44 9.02 10.19
CA ALA A 111 -2.12 8.73 9.60
C ALA A 111 -1.04 8.56 10.67
N PHE A 112 -1.25 9.15 11.85
CA PHE A 112 -0.35 9.04 12.97
C PHE A 112 -0.70 7.82 13.83
N GLY A 113 0.35 7.14 14.30
CA GLY A 113 0.19 6.13 15.34
C GLY A 113 -0.30 6.71 16.66
N LYS A 114 -0.93 5.86 17.48
CA LYS A 114 -1.62 6.24 18.73
C LYS A 114 -0.77 7.11 19.65
N ARG A 115 0.51 6.76 19.81
CA ARG A 115 1.43 7.48 20.71
C ARG A 115 1.69 8.91 20.24
N ASP A 116 1.94 9.09 18.95
CA ASP A 116 2.27 10.39 18.37
C ASP A 116 1.03 11.26 18.23
N LEU A 117 -0.09 10.66 17.83
CA LEU A 117 -1.40 11.31 17.82
C LEU A 117 -1.76 11.86 19.21
N LYS A 118 -1.58 11.06 20.26
CA LYS A 118 -1.83 11.49 21.65
C LYS A 118 -0.95 12.68 22.05
N LYS A 119 0.34 12.66 21.69
CA LYS A 119 1.26 13.78 21.99
C LYS A 119 0.84 15.07 21.27
N ARG A 120 0.50 14.97 19.98
CA ARG A 120 0.07 16.10 19.15
C ARG A 120 -1.22 16.72 19.67
N LEU A 121 -2.23 15.91 19.99
CA LEU A 121 -3.48 16.37 20.59
C LEU A 121 -3.25 17.08 21.93
N GLN A 122 -2.40 16.52 22.80
CA GLN A 122 -2.05 17.18 24.06
C GLN A 122 -1.31 18.50 23.85
N GLY A 123 -0.46 18.59 22.83
CA GLY A 123 0.23 19.83 22.45
C GLY A 123 -0.75 20.91 21.99
N LEU A 124 -1.71 20.57 21.14
CA LEU A 124 -2.74 21.50 20.67
C LEU A 124 -3.65 22.00 21.79
N ILE A 125 -4.12 21.08 22.65
CA ILE A 125 -4.94 21.44 23.81
C ILE A 125 -4.22 22.44 24.72
N LYS A 126 -2.90 22.26 24.91
CA LYS A 126 -2.07 23.19 25.68
C LYS A 126 -1.86 24.53 24.96
N ALA A 127 -1.65 24.51 23.64
CA ALA A 127 -1.37 25.69 22.85
C ALA A 127 -2.59 26.58 22.61
N ARG A 128 -3.79 26.00 22.43
CA ARG A 128 -5.03 26.73 22.10
C ARG A 128 -5.81 27.24 23.31
N GLY A 129 -5.50 26.77 24.52
CA GLY A 129 -6.21 27.19 25.72
C GLY A 129 -7.70 26.80 25.74
N ARG A 130 -8.38 27.13 26.84
CA ARG A 130 -9.68 26.56 27.28
C ARG A 130 -10.93 26.88 26.43
N LEU A 131 -10.82 27.48 25.24
CA LEU A 131 -11.97 28.04 24.54
C LEU A 131 -12.27 27.33 23.22
N ALA A 132 -13.33 26.50 23.28
CA ALA A 132 -14.32 26.26 22.23
C ALA A 132 -14.04 25.30 21.04
N LYS A 133 -12.84 24.73 20.87
CA LYS A 133 -12.65 23.51 20.00
C LYS A 133 -12.32 22.23 20.78
N LEU A 134 -12.40 22.30 22.10
CA LEU A 134 -11.97 21.24 23.01
C LEU A 134 -12.87 20.00 23.00
N THR A 135 -14.14 20.10 22.63
CA THR A 135 -15.09 18.98 22.76
C THR A 135 -14.68 17.81 21.87
N GLU A 136 -14.32 18.08 20.62
CA GLU A 136 -13.89 17.04 19.67
C GLU A 136 -12.47 16.55 19.98
N GLU A 137 -11.52 17.47 20.20
CA GLU A 137 -10.12 17.12 20.51
C GLU A 137 -10.01 16.31 21.82
N SER A 138 -10.82 16.65 22.84
CA SER A 138 -10.89 15.88 24.09
C SER A 138 -11.58 14.54 23.92
N THR A 139 -12.63 14.46 23.07
CA THR A 139 -13.30 13.19 22.74
C THR A 139 -12.31 12.22 22.08
N VAL A 140 -11.54 12.67 21.10
CA VAL A 140 -10.50 11.83 20.47
C VAL A 140 -9.45 11.40 21.48
N LEU A 141 -8.96 12.33 22.32
CA LEU A 141 -8.00 12.00 23.35
C LEU A 141 -8.54 10.96 24.35
N ASP A 142 -9.82 11.04 24.70
CA ASP A 142 -10.47 10.10 25.61
C ASP A 142 -10.69 8.73 24.97
N ILE A 143 -11.06 8.69 23.69
CA ILE A 143 -11.09 7.45 22.90
C ILE A 143 -9.69 6.83 22.91
N LEU A 144 -8.63 7.59 22.59
CA LEU A 144 -7.25 7.07 22.57
C LEU A 144 -6.74 6.60 23.94
N LYS A 145 -7.15 7.23 25.04
CA LYS A 145 -6.82 6.76 26.40
C LYS A 145 -7.44 5.40 26.70
N LYS A 146 -8.68 5.19 26.29
CA LYS A 146 -9.44 3.95 26.53
C LYS A 146 -9.16 2.88 25.48
N ALA A 147 -8.58 3.25 24.33
CA ALA A 147 -8.40 2.34 23.20
C ALA A 147 -7.51 1.17 23.60
N LYS A 148 -8.03 -0.05 23.46
CA LYS A 148 -7.33 -1.28 23.88
C LYS A 148 -6.43 -1.84 22.79
N GLN A 149 -6.70 -1.53 21.53
CA GLN A 149 -5.95 -2.05 20.39
C GLN A 149 -5.73 -0.95 19.36
N GLU A 150 -4.55 -0.98 18.76
CA GLU A 150 -4.18 -0.19 17.58
C GLU A 150 -3.79 -1.20 16.51
N ARG A 151 -4.41 -1.09 15.34
CA ARG A 151 -4.02 -1.90 14.18
C ARG A 151 -3.58 -0.99 13.05
N LYS A 152 -2.51 -1.44 12.41
CA LYS A 152 -1.94 -0.84 11.20
C LYS A 152 -2.43 -1.66 10.03
N ARG A 153 -3.13 -1.03 9.09
CA ARG A 153 -3.42 -1.64 7.80
C ARG A 153 -2.49 -1.01 6.79
N SER A 154 -1.65 -1.83 6.15
CA SER A 154 -0.99 -1.41 4.92
C SER A 154 -2.06 -1.40 3.83
N VAL A 155 -2.22 -0.27 3.16
CA VAL A 155 -3.16 -0.15 2.03
C VAL A 155 -2.66 -0.97 0.82
N GLU A 156 -1.43 -1.48 0.86
CA GLU A 156 -0.82 -2.27 -0.23
C GLU A 156 -1.28 -3.74 -0.31
N SER A 157 -1.90 -4.32 0.73
CA SER A 157 -2.06 -5.78 0.80
C SER A 157 -3.39 -6.30 0.24
N ALA A 158 -3.50 -6.37 -1.09
CA ALA A 158 -4.15 -7.46 -1.83
C ALA A 158 -3.85 -7.38 -3.35
N GLY A 159 -2.58 -7.46 -3.74
CA GLY A 159 -2.17 -7.67 -5.13
C GLY A 159 -1.71 -6.40 -5.85
N GLU A 160 -0.43 -6.08 -5.66
CA GLU A 160 0.46 -5.24 -6.46
C GLU A 160 -0.13 -4.10 -7.35
N PHE A 161 0.33 -2.90 -7.00
CA PHE A 161 0.39 -1.63 -7.74
C PHE A 161 -0.84 -0.71 -7.66
N PHE A 162 -0.67 0.34 -6.86
CA PHE A 162 -1.41 1.61 -6.89
C PHE A 162 -2.93 1.44 -6.89
N ASP A 163 -3.52 1.26 -5.71
CA ASP A 163 -4.93 1.57 -5.52
C ASP A 163 -5.11 3.07 -5.78
N ILE A 164 -5.36 3.43 -7.04
CA ILE A 164 -5.63 4.80 -7.47
C ILE A 164 -6.78 5.39 -6.65
N GLU A 165 -7.68 4.55 -6.12
CA GLU A 165 -8.73 5.00 -5.21
C GLU A 165 -8.15 5.47 -3.88
N ALA A 166 -7.10 4.82 -3.36
CA ALA A 166 -6.37 5.26 -2.18
C ALA A 166 -5.64 6.59 -2.42
N GLN A 167 -4.98 6.75 -3.57
CA GLN A 167 -4.30 8.00 -3.91
C GLN A 167 -5.31 9.15 -4.06
N LYS A 168 -6.41 8.95 -4.78
CA LYS A 168 -7.47 9.95 -4.90
C LYS A 168 -8.12 10.26 -3.56
N ALA A 169 -8.33 9.25 -2.71
CA ALA A 169 -8.83 9.46 -1.36
C ALA A 169 -7.86 10.26 -0.51
N ASP A 170 -6.54 10.06 -0.64
CA ASP A 170 -5.52 10.88 0.02
C ASP A 170 -5.56 12.34 -0.48
N GLU A 171 -5.64 12.55 -1.80
CA GLU A 171 -5.76 13.88 -2.39
C GLU A 171 -7.02 14.62 -1.92
N GLU A 172 -8.18 13.94 -1.91
CA GLU A 172 -9.46 14.50 -1.45
C GLU A 172 -9.47 14.79 0.06
N LEU A 173 -8.89 13.89 0.87
CA LEU A 173 -8.88 14.02 2.32
C LEU A 173 -7.70 14.84 2.84
N GLN A 174 -6.72 15.16 1.98
CA GLN A 174 -5.51 15.92 2.32
C GLN A 174 -4.74 15.33 3.52
N VAL A 175 -4.69 14.00 3.61
CA VAL A 175 -4.13 13.34 4.79
C VAL A 175 -2.62 13.27 4.72
N GLY A 176 -2.06 13.18 3.51
CA GLY A 176 -0.64 13.11 3.29
C GLY A 176 -0.09 11.90 4.03
N TRP A 177 -0.58 10.70 3.68
CA TRP A 177 -0.08 9.41 4.17
C TRP A 177 1.36 9.18 3.66
N GLY A 178 2.31 10.05 4.05
CA GLY A 178 3.63 10.16 3.41
C GLY A 178 4.42 8.86 3.50
N ASP A 179 4.97 8.41 2.36
CA ASP A 179 5.84 7.23 2.11
C ASP A 179 5.45 5.89 2.76
N ALA A 180 4.43 5.87 3.60
CA ALA A 180 3.93 4.74 4.34
C ALA A 180 2.40 4.82 4.29
N ASP A 181 1.86 4.00 3.40
CA ASP A 181 0.45 3.70 3.14
C ASP A 181 -0.23 3.03 4.35
N VAL A 182 -0.09 3.60 5.56
CA VAL A 182 -0.47 2.96 6.81
C VAL A 182 -1.61 3.71 7.47
N LEU A 183 -2.78 3.08 7.43
CA LEU A 183 -3.96 3.52 8.15
C LEU A 183 -3.88 3.03 9.60
N HIS A 184 -3.88 3.94 10.57
CA HIS A 184 -3.97 3.60 11.98
C HIS A 184 -5.41 3.67 12.47
N LEU A 185 -5.88 2.53 12.99
CA LEU A 185 -7.24 2.36 13.51
C LEU A 185 -7.18 2.12 15.02
N SER A 186 -7.74 3.04 15.80
CA SER A 186 -7.78 2.98 17.27
C SER A 186 -9.23 3.02 17.75
N TRP A 187 -9.70 1.96 18.41
CA TRP A 187 -11.10 1.87 18.84
C TRP A 187 -11.27 1.62 20.34
N VAL A 188 -12.45 1.98 20.82
CA VAL A 188 -12.92 1.74 22.19
C VAL A 188 -14.27 1.05 22.11
N ASN A 189 -14.33 -0.15 22.67
CA ASN A 189 -15.59 -0.85 22.88
C ASN A 189 -16.45 -0.05 23.87
N ALA A 190 -17.75 0.06 23.58
CA ALA A 190 -18.75 0.68 24.43
C ALA A 190 -18.78 0.11 25.86
#